data_AF-A0A090Y8L1-F1
#
_entry.id   AF-A0A090Y8L1-F1
#
_cell.length_a   1.000
_cell.length_b   1.000
_cell.length_c   1.000
_cell.angle_alpha   90.00
_cell.angle_beta   90.00
_cell.angle_gamma   90.00
#
_symmetry.space_group_name_H-M   'P 1'
#
loop_
_entity.id
_entity.type
_entity.pdbx_description
1 polymer ?
#
loop_
_entity_poly.entity_id
_entity_poly.type
_entity_poly.pdbx_seq_one_letter_code
_entity_poly.pdbx_strand_id
1 'polypeptide(L)'
;MYEEMVEKGTDLSKKYNVKYKYIECYLDDSNEINFRLKNRDRMLSQIKEIQSEESFKYTIKNSKKPPEYKCLVVDTKQPLEGYIREVMNYIHE
;
A
#
# COMPACT_ATOMS: atom_id res chain seq x y z
N MET A 1 11.19 -0.76 0.10
CA MET A 1 10.52 -0.05 -1.01
C MET A 1 9.81 1.17 -0.42
N TYR A 2 9.71 2.28 -1.17
CA TYR A 2 8.99 3.53 -0.78
C TYR A 2 9.57 4.41 0.33
N GLU A 3 10.82 4.18 0.75
CA GLU A 3 11.51 5.02 1.75
C GLU A 3 11.39 6.51 1.44
N GLU A 4 11.80 6.88 0.22
CA GLU A 4 11.80 8.25 -0.23
C GLU A 4 10.38 8.85 -0.28
N MET A 5 9.35 8.06 -0.59
CA MET A 5 7.97 8.55 -0.61
C MET A 5 7.43 8.78 0.80
N VAL A 6 7.73 7.87 1.73
CA VAL A 6 7.32 7.99 3.14
C VAL A 6 8.03 9.17 3.79
N GLU A 7 9.34 9.27 3.65
CA GLU A 7 10.15 10.36 4.20
C GLU A 7 9.70 11.71 3.67
N LYS A 8 9.66 11.89 2.34
CA LYS A 8 9.21 13.14 1.72
C LYS A 8 7.78 13.49 2.13
N GLY A 9 6.88 12.50 2.22
CA GLY A 9 5.51 12.71 2.66
C GLY A 9 5.43 13.23 4.11
N THR A 10 6.17 12.60 5.03
CA THR A 10 6.22 13.02 6.43
C THR A 10 6.91 14.39 6.61
N ASP A 11 7.97 14.67 5.86
CA ASP A 11 8.69 15.94 5.90
C ASP A 11 7.82 17.10 5.40
N LEU A 12 7.04 16.89 4.33
CA LEU A 12 6.07 17.87 3.86
C LEU A 12 5.01 18.15 4.91
N SER A 13 4.51 17.10 5.57
CA SER A 13 3.53 17.26 6.67
C SER A 13 4.09 18.11 7.80
N LYS A 14 5.34 17.85 8.23
CA LYS A 14 6.04 18.64 9.26
C LYS A 14 6.23 20.09 8.81
N LYS A 15 6.69 20.30 7.57
CA LYS A 15 6.94 21.65 7.01
C LYS A 15 5.70 22.53 7.00
N TYR A 16 4.54 21.97 6.66
CA TYR A 16 3.28 22.72 6.56
C TYR A 16 2.37 22.59 7.78
N ASN A 17 2.84 21.95 8.85
CA ASN A 17 2.08 21.71 10.07
C ASN A 17 0.70 21.06 9.83
N VAL A 18 0.65 20.03 8.98
CA VAL A 18 -0.57 19.29 8.66
C VAL A 18 -0.46 17.84 9.14
N LYS A 19 -1.58 17.21 9.49
CA LYS A 19 -1.63 15.82 9.94
C LYS A 19 -1.35 14.87 8.78
N TYR A 20 -0.28 14.07 8.88
CA TYR A 20 -0.01 12.99 7.94
C TYR A 20 -0.82 11.75 8.31
N LYS A 21 -1.36 11.05 7.31
CA LYS A 21 -2.09 9.79 7.46
C LYS A 21 -1.56 8.78 6.47
N TYR A 22 -1.31 7.57 6.95
CA TYR A 22 -0.78 6.47 6.14
C TYR A 22 -1.78 5.33 6.09
N ILE A 23 -2.09 4.87 4.88
CA ILE A 23 -2.98 3.75 4.62
C ILE A 23 -2.24 2.78 3.71
N GLU A 24 -2.04 1.55 4.17
CA GLU A 24 -1.47 0.47 3.39
C GLU A 24 -2.58 -0.41 2.83
N CYS A 25 -2.67 -0.49 1.50
CA CYS A 25 -3.46 -1.50 0.82
C CYS A 25 -2.67 -2.81 0.83
N TYR A 26 -3.12 -3.78 1.62
CA TYR A 26 -2.44 -5.04 1.84
C TYR A 26 -3.16 -6.20 1.15
N LEU A 27 -2.38 -7.14 0.63
CA LEU A 27 -2.87 -8.42 0.09
C LEU A 27 -1.73 -9.43 0.10
N ASP A 28 -1.76 -10.38 1.03
CA ASP A 28 -0.79 -11.46 1.16
C ASP A 28 -1.26 -12.73 0.43
N ASP A 29 -1.54 -12.56 -0.86
CA ASP A 29 -1.99 -13.65 -1.71
C ASP A 29 -1.36 -13.46 -3.09
N SER A 30 -0.23 -14.16 -3.30
CA SER A 30 0.54 -14.06 -4.54
C SER A 30 -0.25 -14.54 -5.75
N ASN A 31 -1.16 -15.50 -5.58
CA ASN A 31 -2.02 -16.00 -6.64
C ASN A 31 -3.03 -14.94 -7.07
N GLU A 32 -3.71 -14.33 -6.12
CA GLU A 32 -4.66 -13.23 -6.38
C GLU A 32 -3.96 -12.02 -7.00
N ILE A 33 -2.78 -11.63 -6.49
CA ILE A 33 -1.97 -10.56 -7.09
C ILE A 33 -1.59 -10.91 -8.53
N ASN A 34 -1.10 -12.12 -8.79
CA ASN A 34 -0.75 -12.56 -10.15
C ASN A 34 -1.96 -12.57 -11.08
N PHE A 35 -3.11 -13.03 -10.60
CA PHE A 35 -4.36 -12.97 -11.34
C PHE A 35 -4.70 -11.52 -11.72
N ARG A 36 -4.64 -10.58 -10.78
CA ARG A 36 -4.87 -9.14 -11.05
C ARG A 36 -3.85 -8.56 -12.04
N LEU A 37 -2.57 -8.90 -11.91
CA LEU A 37 -1.51 -8.42 -12.81
C LEU A 37 -1.68 -8.91 -14.25
N LYS A 38 -2.17 -10.15 -14.44
CA LYS A 38 -2.38 -10.75 -15.76
C LYS A 38 -3.63 -10.25 -16.45
N ASN A 39 -4.65 -9.86 -15.69
CA ASN A 39 -5.96 -9.45 -16.22
C ASN A 39 -6.16 -7.93 -16.32
N ARG A 40 -5.25 -7.11 -15.79
CA ARG A 40 -5.32 -5.65 -15.96
C ARG A 40 -4.92 -5.22 -17.37
N ASP A 41 -5.47 -4.10 -17.84
CA ASP A 41 -4.90 -3.38 -18.97
C ASP A 41 -3.55 -2.77 -18.54
N ARG A 42 -2.47 -3.16 -19.22
CA ARG A 42 -1.10 -3.00 -18.72
C ARG A 42 -0.33 -1.99 -19.55
N MET A 43 0.23 -0.97 -18.89
CA MET A 43 1.20 -0.07 -19.52
C MET A 43 2.55 -0.76 -19.76
N LEU A 44 3.31 -0.32 -20.77
CA LEU A 44 4.59 -0.97 -21.14
C LEU A 44 5.61 -1.07 -19.99
N SER A 45 5.66 -0.09 -19.09
CA SER A 45 6.57 -0.05 -17.95
C SER A 45 6.14 -0.94 -16.77
N GLN A 46 4.92 -1.47 -16.79
CA GLN A 46 4.36 -2.23 -15.69
C GLN A 46 4.68 -3.72 -15.83
N ILE A 47 5.01 -4.38 -14.71
CA ILE A 47 5.21 -5.83 -14.66
C ILE A 47 3.93 -6.58 -15.09
N LYS A 48 4.10 -7.74 -15.72
CA LYS A 48 2.97 -8.59 -16.16
C LYS A 48 2.56 -9.63 -15.10
N GLU A 49 3.52 -10.05 -14.28
CA GLU A 49 3.35 -11.06 -13.25
C GLU A 49 4.46 -10.92 -12.20
N ILE A 50 4.27 -11.55 -11.06
CA ILE A 50 5.26 -11.75 -10.01
C ILE A 50 6.39 -12.62 -10.58
N GLN A 51 7.64 -12.19 -10.37
CA GLN A 51 8.81 -12.92 -10.85
C GLN A 51 9.10 -14.18 -10.04
N SER A 52 8.95 -14.11 -8.70
CA SER A 52 9.02 -15.28 -7.81
C SER A 52 8.26 -15.04 -6.51
N GLU A 53 7.84 -16.12 -5.83
CA GLU A 53 7.16 -16.02 -4.54
C GLU A 53 8.07 -15.41 -3.46
N GLU A 54 9.38 -15.69 -3.50
CA GLU A 54 10.37 -15.11 -2.60
C GLU A 54 10.48 -13.60 -2.81
N SER A 55 10.54 -13.13 -4.06
CA SER A 55 10.60 -11.70 -4.37
C SER A 55 9.34 -10.95 -3.89
N PHE A 56 8.19 -11.61 -3.98
CA PHE A 56 6.91 -11.09 -3.50
C PHE A 56 6.93 -10.97 -1.96
N LYS A 57 7.24 -12.07 -1.26
CA LYS A 57 7.32 -12.09 0.21
C LYS A 57 8.35 -11.10 0.74
N TYR A 58 9.50 -11.00 0.07
CA TYR A 58 10.51 -10.00 0.41
C TYR A 58 9.96 -8.58 0.26
N THR A 59 9.25 -8.29 -0.82
CA THR A 59 8.68 -6.95 -1.06
C THR A 59 7.64 -6.59 -0.01
N ILE A 60 6.72 -7.51 0.32
CA ILE A 60 5.69 -7.31 1.34
C ILE A 60 6.32 -7.11 2.72
N LYS A 61 7.29 -7.95 3.11
CA LYS A 61 7.94 -7.86 4.42
C LYS A 61 8.78 -6.59 4.61
N ASN A 62 9.34 -6.05 3.52
CA ASN A 62 10.21 -4.88 3.54
C ASN A 62 9.51 -3.61 3.03
N SER A 63 8.17 -3.55 3.06
CA SER A 63 7.45 -2.29 2.87
C SER A 63 7.77 -1.37 4.05
N LYS A 64 8.28 -0.15 3.77
CA LYS A 64 8.57 0.82 4.83
C LYS A 64 7.27 1.46 5.30
N LYS A 65 7.12 1.58 6.61
CA LYS A 65 6.05 2.33 7.28
C LYS A 65 6.65 3.50 8.06
N PRO A 66 5.97 4.64 8.14
CA PRO A 66 6.43 5.76 8.97
C PRO A 66 6.40 5.37 10.46
N PRO A 67 7.54 5.30 11.17
CA PRO A 67 7.62 4.69 12.50
C PRO A 67 6.84 5.45 13.59
N GLU A 68 6.65 6.76 13.42
CA GLU A 68 6.00 7.65 14.41
C GLU A 68 4.52 7.92 14.12
N TYR A 69 3.94 7.27 13.12
CA TYR A 69 2.59 7.57 12.65
C TYR A 69 1.67 6.35 12.77
N LYS A 70 0.42 6.58 13.18
CA LYS A 70 -0.63 5.57 13.09
C LYS A 70 -0.77 5.16 11.62
N CYS A 71 -0.60 3.88 11.33
CA CYS A 71 -0.72 3.30 10.00
C CYS A 71 -1.98 2.43 9.96
N LEU A 72 -2.94 2.78 9.11
CA LEU A 72 -4.07 1.90 8.83
C LEU A 72 -3.63 0.88 7.78
N VAL A 73 -3.91 -0.40 8.01
CA VAL A 73 -3.68 -1.47 7.03
C VAL A 73 -5.03 -2.06 6.65
N VAL A 74 -5.34 -2.10 5.36
CA VAL A 74 -6.62 -2.63 4.86
C VAL A 74 -6.41 -3.86 4.00
N ASP A 75 -7.23 -4.88 4.22
CA ASP A 75 -7.23 -6.10 3.43
C ASP A 75 -8.01 -5.89 2.11
N THR A 76 -7.26 -5.79 1.03
CA THR A 76 -7.81 -5.59 -0.32
C THR A 76 -8.17 -6.90 -1.02
N LYS A 77 -8.15 -8.03 -0.31
CA LYS A 77 -8.86 -9.25 -0.73
C LYS A 77 -10.37 -9.06 -0.65
N GLN A 78 -10.84 -8.23 0.27
CA GLN A 78 -12.25 -7.89 0.40
C GLN A 78 -12.69 -6.89 -0.67
N PRO A 79 -13.97 -6.88 -1.05
CA PRO A 79 -14.51 -5.83 -1.90
C PRO A 79 -14.43 -4.47 -1.19
N LEU A 80 -14.48 -3.39 -1.97
CA LEU A 80 -14.31 -2.01 -1.47
C LEU A 80 -15.22 -1.69 -0.29
N GLU A 81 -16.47 -2.14 -0.36
CA GLU A 81 -17.50 -1.95 0.66
C GLU A 81 -17.10 -2.54 2.02
N GLY A 82 -16.23 -3.57 2.02
CA GLY A 82 -15.74 -4.24 3.22
C GLY A 82 -14.80 -3.40 4.07
N TYR A 83 -14.02 -2.48 3.47
CA TYR A 83 -13.00 -1.70 4.19
C TYR A 83 -13.14 -0.18 4.03
N ILE A 84 -13.91 0.32 3.06
CA ILE A 84 -13.95 1.76 2.75
C ILE A 84 -14.44 2.61 3.92
N ARG A 85 -15.37 2.10 4.73
CA ARG A 85 -15.91 2.84 5.88
C ARG A 85 -14.83 3.07 6.94
N GLU A 86 -13.99 2.07 7.19
CA GLU A 86 -12.87 2.18 8.13
C GLU A 86 -11.83 3.21 7.64
N VAL A 87 -11.50 3.17 6.35
CA VAL A 87 -10.63 4.16 5.70
C VAL A 87 -11.17 5.57 5.88
N MET A 88 -12.45 5.78 5.60
CA MET A 88 -13.07 7.10 5.72
C MET A 88 -13.07 7.59 7.16
N ASN A 89 -13.38 6.73 8.13
CA ASN A 89 -13.29 7.07 9.55
C ASN A 89 -11.87 7.50 9.91
N TYR A 90 -10.86 6.71 9.53
CA TYR A 90 -9.46 7.04 9.78
C TYR A 90 -9.04 8.36 9.12
N ILE A 91 -9.54 8.69 7.92
CA ILE A 91 -9.28 9.97 7.24
C ILE A 91 -9.93 11.16 7.97
N HIS A 92 -11.01 10.95 8.73
CA HIS A 92 -11.70 12.03 9.45
C HIS A 92 -11.26 12.20 10.92
N GLU A 93 -10.51 11.24 11.49
CA GLU A 93 -9.88 11.36 12.83
C GLU A 93 -8.94 12.58 12.99
#